data_AF-A0A067KRX5-F1
#
_entry.id   AF-A0A067KRX5-F1
#
_cell.length_a   1.000
_cell.length_b   1.000
_cell.length_c   1.000
_cell.angle_alpha   90.00
_cell.angle_beta   90.00
_cell.angle_gamma   90.00
#
_symmetry.space_group_name_H-M   'P 1'
#
loop_
_entity.id
_entity.type
_entity.pdbx_description
1 polymer ?
#
loop_
_entity_poly.entity_id
_entity_poly.type
_entity_poly.pdbx_seq_one_letter_code
_entity_poly.pdbx_strand_id
1 'polypeptide(L)' 'MENNKGDLLVLPSGPITRSHTKRYGAAMSLYVQDQVAQELYDLAFNKFCMELEGTPRLLTLLEANGDGVARPGHTRA' A
#
# COMPACT_ATOMS: atom_id res chain seq x y z
N MET A 1 -27.29 -0.01 21.55
CA MET A 1 -25.98 -0.47 22.03
C MET A 1 -25.18 -0.83 20.80
N GLU A 2 -24.31 0.08 20.35
CA GLU A 2 -23.56 -0.08 19.11
C GLU A 2 -22.60 -1.26 19.25
N ASN A 3 -22.73 -2.19 18.31
CA ASN A 3 -21.90 -3.38 18.18
C ASN A 3 -20.71 -3.00 17.32
N ASN A 4 -19.55 -2.79 17.95
CA ASN A 4 -18.24 -2.56 17.33
C ASN A 4 -17.76 -3.80 16.55
N LYS A 5 -18.57 -4.26 15.59
CA LYS A 5 -18.34 -5.49 14.81
C LYS A 5 -17.40 -5.24 13.63
N GLY A 6 -17.09 -3.97 13.33
CA GLY A 6 -16.30 -3.55 12.18
C GLY A 6 -14.79 -3.61 12.40
N ASP A 7 -14.30 -3.27 13.59
CA ASP A 7 -12.87 -3.24 13.88
C ASP A 7 -12.48 -4.33 14.89
N LEU A 8 -11.73 -5.32 14.42
CA LEU A 8 -11.26 -6.46 15.20
C LEU A 8 -10.03 -6.15 16.06
N LEU A 9 -9.40 -4.98 15.88
CA LEU A 9 -8.29 -4.52 16.71
C LEU A 9 -8.76 -3.73 17.94
N VAL A 10 -10.04 -3.39 18.02
CA VAL A 10 -10.64 -2.73 19.19
C VAL A 10 -11.03 -3.78 20.23
N LEU A 11 -10.61 -3.56 21.47
CA LEU A 11 -11.01 -4.44 22.58
C LEU A 11 -12.48 -4.23 22.94
N PRO A 12 -13.21 -5.31 23.28
CA PRO A 12 -14.58 -5.20 23.72
C PRO A 12 -14.61 -4.57 25.12
N SER A 13 -15.65 -3.78 25.41
CA SER A 13 -15.85 -3.18 26.73
C SER A 13 -16.28 -4.18 27.82
N GLY A 14 -16.48 -5.45 27.46
CA GLY A 14 -16.96 -6.51 28.35
C GLY A 14 -16.04 -7.75 28.34
N PRO A 15 -16.49 -8.87 28.92
CA PRO A 15 -15.69 -10.09 29.02
C PRO A 15 -15.17 -10.57 27.66
N ILE A 16 -13.88 -10.88 27.61
CA ILE A 16 -13.22 -11.36 26.39
C ILE A 16 -13.56 -12.84 26.20
N THR A 17 -14.24 -13.15 25.11
CA THR A 17 -14.56 -14.53 24.76
C THR A 17 -13.41 -15.17 24.00
N ARG A 18 -13.30 -16.51 24.08
CA ARG A 18 -12.29 -17.27 23.31
C ARG A 18 -12.35 -17.00 21.80
N SER A 19 -13.56 -16.83 21.25
CA SER A 19 -13.74 -16.51 19.83
C SER A 19 -13.27 -15.10 19.48
N HIS A 20 -13.38 -14.16 20.41
CA HIS A 20 -12.80 -12.83 20.29
C HIS A 20 -11.27 -12.91 20.24
N THR A 21 -10.63 -13.59 21.22
CA THR A 21 -9.17 -13.74 21.26
C THR A 21 -8.61 -14.33 19.96
N LYS A 22 -9.27 -15.36 19.39
CA LYS A 22 -8.83 -15.96 18.13
C LYS A 22 -8.91 -14.99 16.96
N ARG A 23 -10.01 -14.24 16.83
CA ARG A 23 -10.19 -13.25 15.75
C ARG A 23 -9.24 -12.05 15.91
N TYR A 24 -9.07 -11.56 17.14
CA TYR A 24 -8.12 -10.50 17.46
C TYR A 24 -6.69 -10.90 17.08
N GLY A 25 -6.26 -12.12 17.43
CA GLY A 25 -4.93 -12.62 17.05
C GLY A 25 -4.74 -12.67 15.53
N ALA A 26 -5.73 -13.17 14.79
CA ALA A 26 -5.68 -13.17 13.33
C ALA A 26 -5.63 -11.75 12.73
N ALA A 27 -6.43 -10.82 13.28
CA ALA A 27 -6.44 -9.42 12.85
C ALA A 27 -5.10 -8.72 13.13
N MET A 28 -4.51 -8.95 14.30
CA MET A 28 -3.18 -8.43 14.66
C MET A 28 -2.10 -8.96 13.72
N SER A 29 -2.11 -10.26 13.42
CA SER A 29 -1.15 -10.83 12.47
C SER A 29 -1.28 -10.21 11.09
N LEU A 30 -2.50 -10.00 10.61
CA LEU A 30 -2.74 -9.35 9.32
C LEU A 30 -2.28 -7.89 9.31
N TYR A 31 -2.62 -7.13 10.37
CA TYR A 31 -2.21 -5.74 10.53
C TYR A 31 -0.69 -5.60 10.50
N VAL A 32 0.03 -6.43 11.25
CA VAL A 32 1.50 -6.42 11.27
C VAL A 32 2.05 -6.75 9.89
N GLN A 33 1.51 -7.77 9.20
CA GLN A 33 1.96 -8.12 7.85
C GLN A 33 1.77 -6.97 6.86
N ASP A 34 0.61 -6.31 6.91
CA ASP A 34 0.30 -5.17 6.05
C ASP A 34 1.26 -4.00 6.31
N GLN A 35 1.52 -3.69 7.59
CA GLN A 35 2.48 -2.66 7.98
C GLN A 35 3.90 -2.96 7.50
N VAL A 36 4.43 -4.17 7.73
CA VAL A 36 5.81 -4.44 7.25
C VAL A 36 5.87 -4.50 5.73
N ALA A 37 4.81 -4.94 5.05
CA ALA A 37 4.75 -4.90 3.58
C ALA A 37 4.80 -3.47 3.07
N GLN A 38 4.06 -2.55 3.69
CA GLN A 38 4.07 -1.13 3.35
C GLN A 38 5.43 -0.50 3.65
N GLU A 39 5.99 -0.72 4.84
CA GLU A 39 7.32 -0.19 5.20
C GLU A 39 8.42 -0.70 4.27
N LEU A 40 8.37 -1.98 3.88
CA LEU A 40 9.30 -2.54 2.90
C LEU A 40 9.13 -1.93 1.52
N TYR A 41 7.88 -1.70 1.09
CA TYR A 41 7.59 -1.02 -0.17
C TYR A 41 8.14 0.40 -0.16
N ASP A 42 7.85 1.18 0.88
CA ASP A 42 8.32 2.55 1.03
C ASP A 42 9.85 2.63 1.07
N LEU A 43 10.50 1.71 1.80
CA LEU A 43 11.96 1.62 1.86
C LEU A 43 12.56 1.31 0.49
N ALA A 44 12.02 0.33 -0.23
CA ALA A 44 12.50 -0.07 -1.54
C ALA A 44 12.27 1.05 -2.57
N PHE A 45 11.11 1.70 -2.54
CA PHE A 45 10.76 2.80 -3.42
C PHE A 45 11.66 4.02 -3.18
N ASN A 46 11.85 4.42 -1.93
CA ASN A 46 12.72 5.55 -1.58
C ASN A 46 14.16 5.30 -2.04
N LYS A 47 14.68 4.09 -1.81
CA LYS A 47 16.01 3.71 -2.29
C LYS A 47 16.09 3.76 -3.82
N PHE A 48 15.07 3.25 -4.50
CA PHE A 48 14.99 3.28 -5.96
C PHE A 48 14.98 4.71 -6.52
N CYS A 49 14.20 5.62 -5.91
CA CYS A 49 14.19 7.03 -6.28
C CYS A 49 15.58 7.68 -6.12
N MET A 50 16.27 7.41 -5.00
CA MET A 50 17.63 7.92 -4.79
C MET A 50 18.62 7.40 -5.83
N GLU A 51 18.56 6.11 -6.17
CA GLU A 51 19.44 5.52 -7.19
C GLU A 51 19.15 6.06 -8.61
N LEU A 52 17.87 6.33 -8.90
CA LEU A 52 17.43 6.95 -10.15
C LEU A 52 17.85 8.42 -10.27
N GLU A 53 17.85 9.19 -9.19
CA GLU A 53 18.34 10.58 -9.19
C GLU A 53 19.82 10.65 -9.60
N GLY A 54 20.62 9.64 -9.21
CA GLY A 54 21.98 9.46 -9.70
C GLY A 54 22.10 8.99 -11.16
N THR A 55 20.99 8.59 -11.79
CA THR A 55 20.94 7.99 -13.14
C THR A 55 19.92 8.70 -14.04
N PRO A 56 20.23 9.93 -14.52
CA PRO A 56 19.28 10.79 -15.23
C PRO A 56 18.66 10.17 -16.50
N ARG A 57 19.35 9.24 -17.16
CA ARG A 57 18.81 8.55 -18.36
C ARG A 57 17.60 7.68 -18.06
N LEU A 58 17.54 7.04 -16.90
CA LEU A 58 16.42 6.18 -16.52
C LEU A 58 15.20 7.03 -16.15
N LEU A 59 15.41 8.17 -15.48
CA LEU A 59 14.36 9.15 -15.21
C LEU A 59 13.74 9.68 -16.52
N THR A 60 14.58 10.09 -17.48
CA THR A 60 14.10 10.56 -18.79
C THR A 60 13.31 9.49 -19.55
N LEU A 61 13.69 8.21 -19.45
CA LEU A 61 12.95 7.11 -20.08
C LEU A 61 11.60 6.86 -19.41
N LEU A 62 11.51 6.95 -18.08
CA LEU A 62 10.25 6.79 -17.35
C LEU A 62 9.28 7.94 -17.65
N GLU A 63 9.78 9.18 -17.68
CA GLU A 63 8.99 10.38 -17.99
C GLU A 63 8.44 10.34 -19.42
N ALA A 64 9.28 9.99 -20.40
CA ALA A 64 8.85 9.83 -21.79
C ALA A 64 7.80 8.71 -21.98
N ASN A 65 7.82 7.68 -21.13
CA ASN A 65 6.84 6.59 -21.17
C ASN A 65 5.51 7.00 -20.49
N GLY A 66 5.54 7.91 -19.51
CA GLY A 66 4.36 8.50 -18.89
C GLY A 66 3.62 9.48 -19.81
N ASP A 67 4.37 10.28 -20.58
CA ASP A 67 3.80 11.27 -21.53
C ASP A 67 3.43 10.68 -22.89
N GLY A 68 3.87 9.45 -23.21
CA GLY A 68 3.64 8.79 -24.50
C GLY A 68 2.21 8.32 -24.80
N VAL A 69 1.25 8.49 -23.87
CA VAL A 69 -0.16 8.06 -24.06
C VAL A 69 -1.04 9.16 -24.69
N ALA A 70 -0.47 10.25 -25.20
CA ALA A 70 -1.19 11.13 -26.12
C ALA A 70 -1.12 10.58 -27.56
N ARG A 71 -2.16 9.83 -27.96
CA ARG A 71 -2.31 9.28 -29.33
C ARG A 71 -2.16 10.39 -30.39
N PRO A 72 -1.39 10.18 -31.48
CA PRO A 72 -1.44 11.10 -32.59
C PRO A 72 -2.78 10.97 -33.30
N GLY A 73 -3.60 12.03 -33.23
CA GLY A 73 -4.80 12.18 -34.04
C GLY A 73 -4.43 12.07 -35.51
N HIS A 74 -5.02 11.11 -36.20
CA HIS A 74 -4.84 10.91 -37.63
C HIS A 74 -5.63 12.01 -38.35
N THR A 75 -4.96 13.10 -38.72
CA THR A 75 -5.49 14.06 -39.70
C THR A 75 -5.49 13.37 -41.06
N ARG A 76 -6.68 12.95 -41.51
CA ARG A 76 -6.89 12.60 -42.92
C ARG A 76 -7.47 13.82 -43.61
N ALA A 77 -6.71 14.32 -44.59
CA ALA A 77 -7.12 15.31 -45.56
C ALA A 77 -8.26 14.80 -46.46
#